data_AF-A0A1Q7L6Z7-F1
#
_entry.id   AF-A0A1Q7L6Z7-F1
#
_cell.length_a   1.000
_cell.length_b   1.000
_cell.length_c   1.000
_cell.angle_alpha   90.00
_cell.angle_beta   90.00
_cell.angle_gamma   90.00
#
_symmetry.space_group_name_H-M   'P 1'
#
loop_
_entity.id
_entity.type
_entity.pdbx_description
1 polymer ?
#
loop_
_entity_poly.entity_id
_entity_poly.type
_entity_poly.pdbx_seq_one_letter_code
_entity_poly.pdbx_strand_id
1 'polypeptide(L)'
;LAAEGLHPTSKAKRVRFSGNQKTVIDGPFAETKELIAGFWLWQVKSMEEALEWVKRCPNPHKDEGEIEIRPVFEAADFGPELTPELREQEERLRKRAAAKKA
;
A
#
# COMPACT_ATOMS: atom_id res chain seq x y z
N LEU A 1 -5.25 -7.56 -8.10
CA LEU A 1 -6.04 -7.33 -6.86
C LEU A 1 -6.63 -5.92 -6.84
N ALA A 2 -5.83 -4.89 -7.12
CA ALA A 2 -6.28 -3.52 -7.34
C ALA A 2 -5.25 -2.78 -8.21
N ALA A 3 -5.67 -1.74 -8.93
CA ALA A 3 -4.77 -0.88 -9.70
C ALA A 3 -5.44 0.47 -9.92
N GLU A 4 -4.93 1.52 -9.27
CA GLU A 4 -5.57 2.84 -9.30
C GLU A 4 -4.54 3.97 -9.36
N GLY A 5 -4.89 5.02 -10.12
CA GLY A 5 -4.18 6.30 -10.11
C GLY A 5 -4.66 7.17 -8.95
N LEU A 6 -3.76 7.96 -8.39
CA LEU A 6 -4.06 8.92 -7.33
C LEU A 6 -4.19 10.33 -7.91
N HIS A 7 -5.08 11.12 -7.32
CA HIS A 7 -5.12 12.55 -7.59
C HIS A 7 -3.83 13.25 -7.12
N PRO A 8 -3.51 14.43 -7.68
CA PRO A 8 -2.37 15.22 -7.23
C PRO A 8 -2.38 15.45 -5.72
N THR A 9 -1.21 15.40 -5.08
CA THR A 9 -1.06 15.52 -3.61
C THR A 9 -1.60 16.86 -3.06
N SER A 10 -1.75 17.89 -3.89
CA SER A 10 -2.44 19.15 -3.51
C SER A 10 -3.91 18.95 -3.13
N LYS A 11 -4.53 17.84 -3.52
CA LYS A 11 -5.89 17.45 -3.10
C LYS A 11 -5.90 16.48 -1.91
N ALA A 12 -4.74 16.07 -1.41
CA ALA A 12 -4.63 15.12 -0.32
C ALA A 12 -4.92 15.77 1.05
N LYS A 13 -5.29 14.92 2.01
CA LYS A 13 -5.33 15.26 3.44
C LYS A 13 -4.45 14.26 4.17
N ARG A 14 -3.61 14.73 5.08
CA ARG A 14 -2.74 13.89 5.93
C ARG A 14 -3.24 13.98 7.37
N VAL A 15 -3.23 12.85 8.07
CA VAL A 15 -3.56 12.82 9.50
C VAL A 15 -2.30 12.49 10.28
N ARG A 16 -1.83 13.45 11.09
CA ARG A 16 -0.71 13.26 12.01
C ARG A 16 -1.25 12.77 13.35
N PHE A 17 -0.66 11.69 13.86
CA PHE A 17 -0.93 11.17 15.19
C PHE A 17 0.19 11.60 16.14
N SER A 18 -0.16 12.17 17.29
CA SER A 18 0.77 12.50 18.37
C SER A 18 0.14 12.09 19.70
N GLY A 19 0.52 10.91 20.19
CA GLY A 19 -0.20 10.24 21.28
C GLY A 19 -1.68 10.06 20.92
N ASN A 20 -2.57 10.64 21.73
CA ASN A 20 -4.02 10.60 21.51
C ASN A 20 -4.54 11.70 20.56
N GLN A 21 -3.69 12.64 20.15
CA GLN A 21 -4.08 13.74 19.27
C GLN A 21 -4.02 13.31 17.79
N LYS A 22 -5.01 13.75 17.02
CA LYS A 22 -5.12 13.57 15.56
C LYS A 22 -5.26 14.93 14.90
N THR A 23 -4.28 15.34 14.10
CA THR A 23 -4.29 16.62 13.39
C THR A 23 -4.40 16.40 11.90
N VAL A 24 -5.40 17.00 11.26
CA VAL A 24 -5.55 17.00 9.80
C VAL A 24 -4.70 18.12 9.21
N ILE A 25 -3.92 17.78 8.19
CA ILE A 25 -3.02 18.69 7.49
C ILE A 25 -3.35 18.58 6.00
N ASP A 26 -3.64 19.71 5.38
CA ASP A 26 -3.89 19.78 3.94
C ASP A 26 -2.60 19.51 3.16
N GLY A 27 -2.75 18.88 2.00
CA GLY A 27 -1.66 18.67 1.06
C GLY A 27 -1.20 19.99 0.40
N PRO A 28 -0.07 19.96 -0.34
CA PRO A 28 0.79 18.81 -0.58
C PRO A 28 1.67 18.45 0.64
N PHE A 29 2.53 17.45 0.50
CA PHE A 29 3.70 17.38 1.38
C PHE A 29 4.55 18.66 1.21
N ALA A 30 5.12 19.14 2.32
CA ALA A 30 5.93 20.37 2.31
C ALA A 30 7.26 20.19 1.56
N GLU A 31 7.82 18.97 1.59
CA GLU A 31 9.03 18.59 0.86
C GLU A 31 8.82 17.19 0.27
N THR A 32 8.85 17.07 -1.05
CA THR A 32 8.89 15.76 -1.74
C THR A 32 9.81 15.87 -2.92
N LYS A 33 10.87 15.05 -2.92
CA LYS A 33 11.67 14.82 -4.12
C LYS A 33 10.89 13.99 -5.15
N GLU A 34 10.05 13.08 -4.66
CA GLU A 34 9.27 12.14 -5.48
C GLU A 34 7.84 12.04 -4.95
N LEU A 35 6.88 11.82 -5.85
CA LEU A 35 5.46 11.72 -5.54
C LEU A 35 4.89 10.40 -6.06
N ILE A 36 4.07 9.74 -5.25
CA ILE A 36 3.37 8.51 -5.64
C ILE A 36 2.15 8.89 -6.49
N ALA A 37 2.22 8.55 -7.78
CA ALA A 37 1.15 8.83 -8.74
C ALA A 37 0.03 7.77 -8.74
N GLY A 38 0.28 6.58 -8.19
CA GLY A 38 -0.63 5.44 -8.24
C GLY A 38 -0.06 4.24 -7.50
N PHE A 39 -0.85 3.17 -7.42
CA PHE A 39 -0.37 1.89 -6.91
C PHE A 39 -1.02 0.73 -7.65
N TRP A 40 -0.32 -0.39 -7.68
CA TRP A 40 -0.86 -1.68 -8.08
C TRP A 40 -0.68 -2.68 -6.94
N LEU A 41 -1.70 -3.53 -6.76
CA LEU A 41 -1.62 -4.67 -5.86
C LEU A 41 -1.73 -5.95 -6.68
N TRP A 42 -0.64 -6.71 -6.66
CA TRP A 42 -0.47 -7.94 -7.40
C TRP A 42 -0.42 -9.14 -6.47
N GLN A 43 -0.93 -10.27 -6.95
CA GLN A 43 -0.62 -11.58 -6.39
C GLN A 43 0.24 -12.29 -7.44
N VAL A 44 1.49 -12.55 -7.08
CA VAL A 44 2.47 -13.24 -7.91
C VAL A 44 3.15 -14.31 -7.07
N LYS A 45 3.84 -15.24 -7.72
CA LYS A 45 4.52 -16.37 -7.08
C LYS A 45 5.87 -15.95 -6.46
N SER A 46 6.52 -14.91 -7.00
CA SER A 46 7.79 -14.41 -6.48
C SER A 46 8.09 -12.97 -6.91
N MET A 47 9.16 -12.39 -6.34
CA MET A 47 9.65 -11.07 -6.74
C MET A 47 10.16 -11.07 -8.19
N GLU A 48 10.79 -12.15 -8.64
CA GLU A 48 11.28 -12.29 -10.01
C GLU A 48 10.12 -12.22 -11.01
N GLU A 49 9.01 -12.88 -10.72
CA GLU A 49 7.79 -12.78 -11.54
C GLU A 49 7.27 -11.33 -11.57
N ALA A 50 7.25 -10.63 -10.42
CA ALA A 50 6.86 -9.21 -10.38
C ALA A 50 7.75 -8.34 -11.28
N LEU A 51 9.06 -8.57 -11.24
CA LEU A 51 10.05 -7.84 -12.04
C LEU A 51 9.94 -8.16 -13.53
N GLU A 52 9.64 -9.40 -13.90
CA GLU A 52 9.37 -9.76 -15.30
C GLU A 52 8.10 -9.07 -15.83
N TRP A 53 7.08 -8.95 -14.98
CA TRP A 53 5.84 -8.25 -15.33
C TRP A 53 6.05 -6.74 -15.48
N VAL A 54 6.70 -6.07 -14.52
CA VAL A 54 6.85 -4.62 -14.55
C VAL A 54 7.64 -4.14 -15.77
N LYS A 55 8.61 -4.93 -16.25
CA LYS A 55 9.41 -4.62 -17.45
C LYS A 55 8.59 -4.61 -18.74
N ARG A 56 7.39 -5.19 -18.73
CA ARG A 56 6.44 -5.15 -19.87
C ARG A 56 5.56 -3.90 -19.83
N CYS A 57 5.53 -3.18 -18.71
CA CYS A 57 4.77 -1.95 -18.60
C CYS A 57 5.39 -0.86 -19.48
N PRO A 58 4.61 -0.15 -20.32
CA PRO A 58 5.12 1.06 -20.96
C PRO A 58 5.51 2.06 -19.87
N ASN A 59 6.58 2.84 -20.09
CA ASN A 59 6.92 3.91 -19.16
C ASN A 59 5.69 4.83 -19.01
N PRO A 60 5.09 4.93 -17.80
CA PRO A 60 3.83 5.64 -17.60
C PRO A 60 3.97 7.16 -17.81
N HIS A 61 5.18 7.69 -17.70
CA HIS A 61 5.51 9.08 -17.96
C HIS A 61 6.51 9.11 -19.12
N LYS A 62 6.36 9.99 -20.10
CA LYS A 62 7.31 10.06 -21.24
C LYS A 62 8.73 10.48 -20.81
N ASP A 63 8.87 10.87 -19.56
CA ASP A 63 10.08 11.31 -18.87
C ASP A 63 10.56 10.24 -17.88
N GLU A 64 11.58 10.55 -17.07
CA GLU A 64 12.07 9.67 -16.02
C GLU A 64 10.97 9.37 -14.98
N GLY A 65 10.87 8.10 -14.59
CA GLY A 65 9.90 7.62 -13.62
C GLY A 65 10.33 6.28 -13.05
N GLU A 66 9.87 5.99 -11.84
CA GLU A 66 10.25 4.80 -11.09
C GLU A 66 9.01 4.05 -10.57
N ILE A 67 9.15 2.74 -10.42
CA ILE A 67 8.16 1.88 -9.76
C ILE A 67 8.89 1.15 -8.63
N GLU A 68 8.55 1.48 -7.39
CA GLU A 68 8.97 0.68 -6.22
C GLU A 68 8.07 -0.57 -6.13
N ILE A 69 8.69 -1.75 -6.15
CA ILE A 69 8.00 -3.02 -5.92
C ILE A 69 8.38 -3.52 -4.54
N ARG A 70 7.37 -3.70 -3.68
CA ARG A 70 7.56 -4.15 -2.30
C ARG A 70 6.54 -5.22 -1.92
N PRO A 71 6.97 -6.34 -1.30
CA PRO A 71 6.05 -7.33 -0.76
C PRO A 71 5.13 -6.73 0.30
N VAL A 72 3.89 -7.21 0.34
CA VAL A 72 2.97 -6.96 1.46
C VAL A 72 3.17 -8.08 2.47
N PHE A 73 3.18 -7.73 3.76
CA PHE A 73 3.28 -8.73 4.82
C PHE A 73 2.15 -9.76 4.77
N GLU A 74 2.53 -11.03 4.87
CA GLU A 74 1.64 -12.15 5.08
C GLU A 74 1.80 -12.74 6.48
N ALA A 75 0.84 -13.56 6.92
CA ALA A 75 0.87 -14.19 8.24
C ALA A 75 2.16 -15.01 8.48
N ALA A 76 2.71 -15.60 7.42
CA ALA A 76 3.94 -16.38 7.47
C ALA A 76 5.16 -15.54 7.87
N ASP A 77 5.18 -14.24 7.54
CA ASP A 77 6.34 -13.36 7.79
C ASP A 77 6.56 -13.08 9.29
N PHE A 78 5.52 -13.27 10.11
CA PHE A 78 5.55 -13.03 11.55
C PHE A 78 5.89 -14.29 12.37
N GLY A 79 5.91 -15.47 11.74
CA GLY A 79 6.31 -16.73 12.36
C GLY A 79 5.66 -16.98 13.73
N PRO A 80 6.45 -17.24 14.80
CA PRO A 80 5.93 -17.53 16.14
C PRO A 80 5.34 -16.31 16.86
N GLU A 81 5.72 -15.08 16.48
CA GLU A 81 5.22 -13.84 17.09
C GLU A 81 3.74 -13.61 16.78
N LEU A 82 3.27 -14.17 15.66
CA LEU A 82 1.85 -14.27 15.38
C LEU A 82 1.26 -15.47 16.15
N THR A 83 1.03 -15.25 17.44
CA THR A 83 0.43 -16.24 18.35
C THR A 83 -0.93 -16.73 17.83
N PRO A 84 -1.40 -17.92 18.26
CA PRO A 84 -2.72 -18.41 17.86
C PRO A 84 -3.85 -17.40 18.09
N GLU A 85 -3.82 -16.69 19.22
CA GLU A 85 -4.82 -15.68 19.57
C GLU A 85 -4.78 -14.48 18.62
N LEU A 86 -3.57 -14.05 18.21
CA LEU A 86 -3.39 -12.99 17.24
C LEU A 86 -3.87 -13.41 15.85
N ARG A 87 -3.68 -14.67 15.45
CA ARG A 87 -4.21 -15.22 14.18
C ARG A 87 -5.73 -15.19 14.17
N GLU A 88 -6.37 -15.69 15.24
CA GLU A 88 -7.83 -15.68 15.35
C GLU A 88 -8.39 -14.26 15.33
N GLN A 89 -7.72 -13.33 16.01
CA GLN A 89 -8.08 -11.91 15.99
C GLN A 89 -7.97 -11.32 14.59
N GLU A 90 -6.88 -11.61 13.88
CA GLU A 90 -6.62 -11.15 12.51
C GLU A 90 -7.67 -11.68 11.53
N GLU A 91 -7.98 -12.98 11.58
CA GLU A 91 -9.03 -13.60 10.77
C GLU A 91 -10.41 -12.98 11.05
N ARG A 92 -10.72 -12.72 12.32
CA ARG A 92 -11.96 -12.07 12.72
C ARG A 92 -12.04 -10.64 12.15
N LEU A 93 -10.94 -9.89 12.16
CA LEU A 93 -10.87 -8.57 11.55
C LEU A 93 -11.06 -8.64 10.04
N ARG A 94 -10.40 -9.58 9.35
CA ARG A 94 -10.57 -9.83 7.91
C ARG A 94 -12.02 -10.16 7.55
N LYS A 95 -12.66 -11.08 8.26
CA LYS A 95 -14.07 -11.47 8.05
C LYS A 95 -15.00 -10.27 8.23
N ARG A 96 -14.79 -9.46 9.28
CA ARG A 96 -15.58 -8.22 9.51
C ARG A 96 -15.38 -7.20 8.39
N ALA A 97 -14.16 -7.01 7.91
CA ALA A 97 -13.87 -6.09 6.81
C ALA A 97 -14.51 -6.55 5.49
N ALA A 98 -14.48 -7.86 5.20
CA ALA A 98 -15.15 -8.45 4.04
C ALA A 98 -16.68 -8.32 4.12
N ALA A 99 -17.27 -8.60 5.28
CA ALA A 99 -18.72 -8.49 5.48
C ALA A 99 -19.26 -7.04 5.36
N LYS A 100 -18.43 -6.03 5.65
CA LYS A 100 -18.80 -4.61 5.46
C LYS A 100 -18.67 -4.11 4.01
N LYS A 101 -18.04 -4.91 3.13
CA LYS A 101 -17.88 -4.59 1.70
C LYS A 101 -18.96 -5.24 0.83
N ALA A 102 -19.75 -6.17 1.38
CA ALA A 102 -20.92 -6.78 0.74
C ALA A 102 -22.19 -5.97 1.06
#